data_AF-A0A0Q6Z1T2-F1
#
_entry.id   AF-A0A0Q6Z1T2-F1
#
_cell.length_a   1.000
_cell.length_b   1.000
_cell.length_c   1.000
_cell.angle_alpha   90.00
_cell.angle_beta   90.00
_cell.angle_gamma   90.00
#
_symmetry.space_group_name_H-M   'P 1'
#
loop_
_entity.id
_entity.type
_entity.pdbx_description
1 polymer ?
#
loop_
_entity_poly.entity_id
_entity_poly.type
_entity_poly.pdbx_seq_one_letter_code
_entity_poly.pdbx_strand_id
1 'polypeptide(L)' 'MQNLSPRHVKTEESLRLGVQSGWYSTKVSGTFVTGPHESEGDCLKKIAELNPAPAKRKF' A
#
# COMPACT_ATOMS: atom_id res chain seq x y z
N MET A 1 -1.70 -7.33 -13.17
CA MET A 1 -1.86 -6.08 -12.39
C MET A 1 -2.18 -6.44 -10.96
N GLN A 2 -1.35 -6.04 -10.00
CA GLN A 2 -1.69 -6.20 -8.58
C GLN A 2 -2.54 -5.00 -8.15
N ASN A 3 -3.80 -5.24 -7.79
CA ASN A 3 -4.67 -4.20 -7.25
C ASN A 3 -4.29 -3.93 -5.80
N LEU A 4 -3.35 -2.99 -5.62
CA LEU A 4 -2.92 -2.50 -4.33
C LEU A 4 -3.56 -1.14 -4.05
N SER A 5 -3.99 -0.95 -2.82
CA SER A 5 -4.57 0.30 -2.34
C SER A 5 -3.83 0.78 -1.09
N PRO A 6 -3.59 2.09 -0.94
CA PRO A 6 -3.05 2.64 0.29
C PRO A 6 -4.10 2.52 1.41
N ARG A 7 -3.67 2.09 2.59
CA ARG A 7 -4.49 2.01 3.80
C ARG A 7 -3.71 2.60 4.98
N HIS A 8 -4.31 3.57 5.65
CA HIS A 8 -3.74 4.10 6.89
C HIS A 8 -4.17 3.24 8.08
N VAL A 9 -3.22 2.59 8.73
CA VAL A 9 -3.42 1.89 9.99
C VAL A 9 -3.21 2.88 11.13
N LYS A 10 -4.30 3.18 11.85
CA LYS A 10 -4.28 4.07 13.02
C LYS A 10 -3.69 3.34 14.23
N THR A 11 -3.20 4.07 15.23
CA THR A 11 -2.56 3.51 16.44
C THR A 11 -3.40 2.46 17.16
N GLU A 12 -4.71 2.69 17.34
CA GLU A 12 -5.61 1.71 17.98
C GLU A 12 -5.69 0.40 17.19
N GLU A 13 -5.78 0.51 15.86
CA GLU A 13 -5.82 -0.64 14.97
C GLU A 13 -4.46 -1.35 14.94
N SER A 14 -3.38 -0.59 14.99
CA SER A 14 -2.01 -1.10 14.97
C SER A 14 -1.73 -1.97 16.20
N LEU A 15 -2.19 -1.55 17.38
CA LEU A 15 -2.13 -2.34 18.62
C LEU A 15 -2.91 -3.65 18.50
N ARG A 16 -4.11 -3.62 17.93
CA ARG A 16 -4.95 -4.81 17.75
C ARG A 16 -4.35 -5.79 16.73
N LEU A 17 -3.72 -5.27 15.67
CA LEU A 17 -3.12 -6.07 14.60
C LEU A 17 -1.67 -6.49 14.88
N GLY A 18 -1.02 -5.93 15.92
CA GLY A 18 0.39 -6.16 16.22
C GLY A 18 1.33 -5.56 15.17
N VAL A 19 0.90 -4.52 14.45
CA VAL A 19 1.69 -3.82 13.44
C VAL A 19 1.94 -2.38 13.87
N GLN A 20 2.93 -1.73 13.27
CA GLN A 20 3.20 -0.32 13.54
C GLN A 20 2.16 0.57 12.84
N SER A 21 1.80 1.72 13.40
CA SER A 21 0.87 2.65 12.75
C SER A 21 1.54 3.33 11.56
N GLY A 22 0.76 3.64 10.52
CA GLY A 22 1.25 4.29 9.31
C GLY A 22 0.53 3.81 8.06
N TRP A 23 1.03 4.23 6.90
CA TRP A 23 0.45 3.87 5.61
C TRP A 23 0.99 2.55 5.10
N TYR A 24 0.09 1.63 4.75
CA TYR A 24 0.44 0.34 4.18
C TYR A 24 -0.17 0.18 2.80
N SER A 25 0.56 -0.46 1.90
CA SER A 25 -0.03 -0.92 0.64
C SER A 25 -0.72 -2.26 0.91
N THR A 26 -2.02 -2.33 0.69
CA THR A 26 -2.83 -3.53 0.92
C THR A 26 -3.39 -4.09 -0.38
N LYS A 27 -3.46 -5.41 -0.48
CA LYS A 27 -4.28 -6.07 -1.51
C LYS A 27 -5.75 -5.95 -1.15
N VAL A 28 -6.62 -6.14 -2.15
CA VAL A 28 -8.08 -6.28 -1.94
C VAL A 28 -8.46 -7.37 -0.92
N SER A 29 -7.60 -8.36 -0.71
CA SER A 29 -7.76 -9.40 0.32
C SER A 29 -7.49 -8.92 1.76
N GLY A 30 -7.07 -7.67 1.95
CA GLY A 30 -6.64 -7.15 3.25
C GLY A 30 -5.20 -7.51 3.64
N THR A 31 -4.45 -8.18 2.76
CA THR A 31 -3.05 -8.53 3.01
C THR A 31 -2.16 -7.30 2.89
N PHE A 32 -1.39 -7.00 3.94
CA PHE A 32 -0.33 -5.98 3.89
C PHE A 32 0.83 -6.46 3.01
N VAL A 33 1.31 -5.57 2.13
CA VAL A 33 2.41 -5.89 1.19
C VAL A 33 3.65 -5.09 1.51
N THR A 34 3.51 -3.78 1.77
CA THR A 34 4.62 -2.88 2.16
C THR A 34 4.13 -1.83 3.16
N GLY A 35 5.06 -1.29 3.94
CA GLY A 35 4.82 -0.30 4.99
C GLY A 35 5.41 -0.74 6.33
N PRO A 36 5.25 0.07 7.39
CA PRO A 36 4.56 1.36 7.40
C PRO A 36 5.34 2.45 6.65
N HIS A 37 4.63 3.25 5.87
CA HIS A 37 5.12 4.48 5.25
C HIS A 37 4.61 5.69 6.04
N GLU A 38 5.39 6.78 6.05
CA GLU A 38 5.03 8.00 6.79
C GLU A 38 3.87 8.76 6.13
N SER A 39 3.74 8.69 4.80
CA SER A 39 2.73 9.41 4.03
C SER A 39 1.98 8.51 3.03
N GLU A 40 0.76 8.92 2.68
CA GLU A 40 -0.02 8.28 1.62
C GLU A 40 0.72 8.33 0.27
N GLY A 41 1.40 9.44 0.00
CA GLY A 41 2.16 9.65 -1.23
C GLY A 41 3.30 8.64 -1.40
N ASP A 42 4.04 8.32 -0.33
CA ASP A 42 5.12 7.34 -0.39
C ASP A 42 4.58 5.91 -0.54
N CYS A 43 3.45 5.62 0.10
CA CYS A 43 2.73 4.37 -0.12
C CYS A 43 2.26 4.23 -1.59
N LEU A 44 1.71 5.29 -2.18
CA LEU A 44 1.31 5.33 -3.59
C LEU A 44 2.49 5.17 -4.55
N LYS A 45 3.63 5.82 -4.27
CA LYS A 45 4.87 5.61 -5.05
C LYS A 45 5.26 4.13 -5.01
N LYS A 46 5.23 3.50 -3.83
CA LYS A 46 5.58 2.08 -3.70
C LYS A 46 4.60 1.16 -4.43
N ILE A 47 3.31 1.50 -4.41
CA ILE A 47 2.29 0.80 -5.20
C ILE A 47 2.57 0.93 -6.70
N ALA A 48 2.92 2.11 -7.18
CA ALA A 48 3.27 2.35 -8.58
C ALA A 48 4.55 1.60 -9.02
N GLU A 49 5.54 1.48 -8.13
CA GLU A 49 6.74 0.66 -8.35
C GLU A 49 6.40 -0.84 -8.44
N LEU A 50 5.53 -1.34 -7.57
CA LEU A 50 5.17 -2.77 -7.51
C LEU A 50 4.22 -3.20 -8.62
N ASN A 51 3.37 -2.28 -9.08
CA ASN A 51 2.44 -2.51 -10.17
C ASN A 51 2.71 -1.46 -11.25
N PRO A 52 3.84 -1.57 -11.99
CA PRO A 52 4.11 -0.66 -13.08
C PRO A 52 2.95 -0.78 -14.06
N ALA A 53 2.29 0.35 -14.34
CA ALA A 53 1.26 0.40 -15.36
C ALA A 53 1.86 -0.22 -16.64
N PRO A 54 1.18 -1.19 -17.29
CA PRO A 54 1.69 -1.76 -18.51
C PRO A 54 1.94 -0.59 -19.46
N ALA A 55 3.21 -0.41 -19.86
CA ALA A 55 3.62 0.66 -20.74
C ALA A 55 2.64 0.66 -21.90
N LYS A 56 1.85 1.74 -22.04
CA LYS A 56 0.86 1.85 -23.11
C LYS A 56 1.62 1.62 -24.41
N ARG A 57 1.43 0.44 -25.03
CA ARG A 57 1.89 0.20 -26.39
C ARG A 57 1.13 1.22 -27.24
N LYS A 58 1.81 2.30 -27.63
CA LYS A 58 1.36 3.20 -28.68
C LYS A 58 1.35 2.35 -29.95
N PHE A 59 0.16 1.91 -30.34
CA PHE A 59 -0.12 1.47 -31.71
C PHE A 59 -0.52 2.69 -32.53
#